data_AF-A0A937XCG9-F1
#
_entry.id   AF-A0A937XCG9-F1
#
_cell.length_a   1.000
_cell.length_b   1.000
_cell.length_c   1.000
_cell.angle_alpha   90.00
_cell.angle_beta   90.00
_cell.angle_gamma   90.00
#
_symmetry.space_group_name_H-M   'P 1'
#
loop_
_entity.id
_entity.type
_entity.pdbx_description
1 polymer ?
#
loop_
_entity_poly.entity_id
_entity_poly.type
_entity_poly.pdbx_seq_one_letter_code
_entity_poly.pdbx_strand_id
1 'polypeptide(L)'
;PENPNYDPERAARYGRAIHDFWVEQDRALGEVLAAVPEEACTFLLSDHGFGPLRYDLRLRPFLLSPASGLTREEADGIYVLDRGDAARIYIARRGRDPGAPWPPSEALRVREKLARALRGVRDPRTGVAVCEAVWTNEEIFSGTYAEKGPDLVVLPAYGYFLIWGDQEPDPREPYIAPHAAHLSGWHRMNGIYAARGPGIAPGRRDGEEGRLYSLVDVTPTLLYLLGEPIPEGLDGLPMRGMIDPGVLERRPPESAPALEEDIREMTPQELQNLRNLPYIGG
;
A
#
# COMPACT_ATOMS: atom_id res chain seq x y z
N PRO A 1 23.48 0.49 -16.29
CA PRO A 1 22.74 0.10 -15.06
C PRO A 1 22.55 1.36 -14.20
N GLU A 2 21.33 1.62 -13.73
CA GLU A 2 20.97 2.90 -13.07
C GLU A 2 21.02 2.84 -11.53
N ASN A 3 21.23 1.66 -10.94
CA ASN A 3 21.29 1.50 -9.49
C ASN A 3 22.64 2.01 -8.94
N PRO A 4 22.67 2.93 -7.96
CA PRO A 4 23.91 3.42 -7.34
C PRO A 4 24.78 2.33 -6.70
N ASN A 5 24.17 1.23 -6.28
CA ASN A 5 24.83 0.09 -5.65
C ASN A 5 25.11 -1.05 -6.66
N TYR A 6 25.14 -0.76 -7.96
CA TYR A 6 25.40 -1.77 -8.98
C TYR A 6 26.80 -2.38 -8.80
N ASP A 7 26.84 -3.70 -8.74
CA ASP A 7 28.05 -4.50 -8.65
C ASP A 7 28.13 -5.42 -9.89
N PRO A 8 29.13 -5.25 -10.77
CA PRO A 8 29.24 -6.03 -12.01
C PRO A 8 29.48 -7.53 -11.75
N GLU A 9 30.17 -7.89 -10.68
CA GLU A 9 30.43 -9.30 -10.34
C GLU A 9 29.14 -9.98 -9.86
N ARG A 10 28.38 -9.31 -8.98
CA ARG A 10 27.06 -9.80 -8.55
C ARG A 10 26.08 -9.84 -9.70
N ALA A 11 26.10 -8.85 -10.60
CA ALA A 11 25.24 -8.84 -11.78
C ALA A 11 25.56 -10.00 -12.73
N ALA A 12 26.84 -10.31 -12.94
CA ALA A 12 27.25 -11.47 -13.74
C ALA A 12 26.79 -12.79 -13.09
N ARG A 13 26.85 -12.89 -11.76
CA ARG A 13 26.47 -14.09 -11.02
C ARG A 13 24.95 -14.28 -10.86
N TYR A 14 24.20 -13.21 -10.61
CA TYR A 14 22.80 -13.24 -10.17
C TYR A 14 21.84 -12.46 -11.07
N GLY A 15 22.30 -11.82 -12.15
CA GLY A 15 21.49 -10.90 -12.95
C GLY A 15 20.26 -11.53 -13.60
N ARG A 16 20.22 -12.86 -13.72
CA ARG A 16 19.02 -13.59 -14.19
C ARG A 16 18.17 -14.21 -13.08
N ALA A 17 18.58 -14.13 -11.81
CA ALA A 17 17.90 -14.86 -10.74
C ALA A 17 16.40 -14.56 -10.65
N ILE A 18 15.99 -13.29 -10.81
CA ILE A 18 14.57 -12.91 -10.83
C ILE A 18 13.84 -13.49 -12.05
N HIS A 19 14.45 -13.40 -13.24
CA HIS A 19 13.87 -13.96 -14.46
C HIS A 19 13.73 -15.49 -14.36
N ASP A 20 14.80 -16.16 -13.93
CA ASP A 20 14.84 -17.62 -13.81
C ASP A 20 13.83 -18.09 -12.74
N PHE A 21 13.66 -17.34 -11.65
CA PHE A 21 12.58 -17.55 -10.69
C PHE A 21 11.19 -17.44 -11.34
N TRP A 22 10.92 -16.42 -12.16
CA TRP A 22 9.63 -16.30 -12.86
C TRP A 22 9.39 -17.43 -13.87
N VAL A 23 10.43 -17.95 -14.52
CA VAL A 23 10.32 -19.14 -15.39
C VAL A 23 9.93 -20.37 -14.57
N GLU A 24 10.50 -20.53 -13.37
CA GLU A 24 10.11 -21.62 -12.46
C GLU A 24 8.68 -21.45 -11.94
N GLN A 25 8.27 -20.22 -11.58
CA GLN A 25 6.89 -19.93 -11.17
C GLN A 25 5.89 -20.20 -12.29
N ASP A 26 6.19 -19.86 -13.54
CA ASP A 26 5.35 -20.16 -14.70
C ASP A 26 5.16 -21.67 -14.90
N ARG A 27 6.24 -22.45 -14.77
CA ARG A 27 6.16 -23.92 -14.80
C ARG A 27 5.28 -24.47 -13.69
N ALA A 28 5.51 -24.03 -12.45
CA ALA A 28 4.72 -24.47 -11.29
C ALA A 28 3.25 -24.10 -11.42
N LEU A 29 2.95 -22.89 -11.91
CA LEU A 29 1.59 -22.46 -12.23
C LEU A 29 0.97 -23.38 -13.29
N GLY A 30 1.71 -23.73 -14.35
CA GLY A 30 1.25 -24.67 -15.37
C GLY A 30 0.84 -26.04 -14.79
N GLU A 31 1.61 -26.57 -13.83
CA GLU A 31 1.29 -27.82 -13.14
C GLU A 31 0.01 -27.72 -12.31
N VAL A 32 -0.16 -26.62 -11.56
CA VAL A 32 -1.40 -26.35 -10.81
C VAL A 32 -2.59 -26.25 -11.77
N LEU A 33 -2.45 -25.47 -12.84
CA LEU A 33 -3.51 -25.27 -13.82
C LEU A 33 -3.88 -26.54 -14.59
N ALA A 34 -2.96 -27.50 -14.76
CA ALA A 34 -3.25 -28.80 -15.37
C ALA A 34 -4.09 -29.71 -14.45
N ALA A 35 -4.03 -29.50 -13.13
CA ALA A 35 -4.82 -30.25 -12.15
C ALA A 35 -6.19 -29.61 -11.84
N VAL A 36 -6.38 -28.33 -12.19
CA VAL A 36 -7.64 -27.62 -11.98
C VAL A 36 -8.67 -28.02 -13.06
N PRO A 37 -9.90 -28.42 -12.69
CA PRO A 37 -10.96 -28.76 -13.64
C PRO A 37 -11.30 -27.62 -14.61
N GLU A 38 -11.73 -27.95 -15.82
CA GLU A 38 -12.06 -26.94 -16.85
C GLU A 38 -13.27 -26.07 -16.45
N GLU A 39 -14.19 -26.62 -15.65
CA GLU A 39 -15.35 -25.94 -15.10
C GLU A 39 -15.02 -24.96 -13.95
N ALA A 40 -13.81 -25.01 -13.41
CA ALA A 40 -13.41 -24.13 -12.31
C ALA A 40 -12.96 -22.76 -12.84
N CYS A 41 -13.46 -21.69 -12.21
CA CYS A 41 -12.91 -20.36 -12.41
C CYS A 41 -11.63 -20.21 -11.57
N THR A 42 -10.51 -19.89 -12.23
CA THR A 42 -9.20 -19.71 -11.59
C THR A 42 -8.79 -18.26 -11.67
N PHE A 43 -8.27 -17.73 -10.55
CA PHE A 43 -7.72 -16.39 -10.44
C PHE A 43 -6.25 -16.47 -10.03
N LEU A 44 -5.40 -15.74 -10.75
CA LEU A 44 -4.04 -15.42 -10.36
C LEU A 44 -4.03 -13.93 -9.99
N LEU A 45 -3.59 -13.62 -8.78
CA LEU A 45 -3.60 -12.26 -8.24
C LEU A 45 -2.25 -12.00 -7.55
N SER A 46 -1.79 -10.77 -7.63
CA SER A 46 -0.69 -10.27 -6.83
C SER A 46 -1.25 -9.21 -5.88
N ASP A 47 -0.96 -9.31 -4.60
CA ASP A 47 -1.33 -8.34 -3.57
C ASP A 47 -0.62 -6.98 -3.75
N HIS A 48 0.54 -6.99 -4.38
CA HIS A 48 1.26 -5.80 -4.79
C HIS A 48 2.15 -6.06 -6.01
N GLY A 49 2.68 -5.01 -6.60
CA GLY A 49 3.79 -5.07 -7.56
C GLY A 49 5.16 -5.12 -6.90
N PHE A 50 6.20 -5.05 -7.70
CA PHE A 50 7.59 -4.96 -7.22
C PHE A 50 8.41 -4.06 -8.15
N GLY A 51 9.33 -3.27 -7.58
CA GLY A 51 10.14 -2.35 -8.36
C GLY A 51 11.46 -2.01 -7.67
N PRO A 52 12.41 -1.39 -8.38
CA PRO A 52 13.75 -1.14 -7.88
C PRO A 52 13.74 -0.12 -6.74
N LEU A 53 14.72 -0.26 -5.86
CA LEU A 53 15.13 0.76 -4.90
C LEU A 53 16.49 1.32 -5.30
N ARG A 54 16.60 2.64 -5.29
CA ARG A 54 17.81 3.39 -5.70
C ARG A 54 18.19 4.39 -4.62
N TYR A 55 17.20 5.08 -4.05
CA TYR A 55 17.41 6.15 -3.10
C TYR A 55 16.42 6.08 -1.94
N ASP A 56 16.83 6.63 -0.81
CA ASP A 56 15.99 6.81 0.37
C ASP A 56 15.60 8.28 0.52
N LEU A 57 14.33 8.53 0.86
CA LEU A 57 13.91 9.73 1.59
C LEU A 57 13.97 9.41 3.08
N ARG A 58 14.96 9.98 3.76
CA ARG A 58 15.08 9.89 5.22
C ARG A 58 14.17 10.92 5.86
N LEU A 59 13.03 10.47 6.37
CA LEU A 59 11.99 11.34 6.91
C LEU A 59 12.49 12.16 8.09
N ARG A 60 13.15 11.57 9.09
CA ARG A 60 13.61 12.34 10.25
C ARG A 60 14.59 13.47 9.88
N PRO A 61 15.66 13.24 9.08
CA PRO A 61 16.45 14.32 8.49
C PRO A 61 15.64 15.34 7.69
N PHE A 62 14.69 14.88 6.86
CA PHE A 62 13.84 15.78 6.06
C PHE A 62 13.02 16.73 6.95
N LEU A 63 12.36 16.18 7.99
CA LEU A 63 11.53 16.94 8.92
C LEU A 63 12.33 18.03 9.64
N LEU A 64 13.58 17.75 10.02
CA LEU A 64 14.48 18.69 10.69
C LEU A 64 15.19 19.67 9.73
N SER A 65 15.08 19.46 8.42
CA SER A 65 15.73 20.31 7.42
C SER A 65 14.91 21.58 7.13
N PRO A 66 15.55 22.65 6.63
CA PRO A 66 14.83 23.84 6.16
C PRO A 66 13.80 23.55 5.06
N ALA A 67 13.94 22.44 4.32
CA ALA A 67 13.05 22.08 3.22
C ALA A 67 11.65 21.66 3.69
N SER A 68 11.51 21.13 4.91
CA SER A 68 10.19 20.86 5.51
C SER A 68 9.46 22.14 5.91
N GLY A 69 10.23 23.20 6.20
CA GLY A 69 9.78 24.43 6.83
C GLY A 69 9.33 24.25 8.28
N LEU A 70 9.37 23.04 8.85
CA LEU A 70 8.91 22.73 10.21
C LEU A 70 9.84 23.31 11.28
N THR A 71 9.29 23.65 12.44
CA THR A 71 10.10 23.87 13.63
C THR A 71 10.57 22.54 14.21
N ARG A 72 11.58 22.57 15.09
CA ARG A 72 12.03 21.38 15.83
C ARG A 72 10.89 20.75 16.63
N GLU A 73 10.09 21.56 17.32
CA GLU A 73 8.93 21.10 18.09
C GLU A 73 7.90 20.42 17.19
N GLU A 74 7.57 21.03 16.04
CA GLU A 74 6.65 20.43 15.06
C GLU A 74 7.19 19.10 14.51
N ALA A 75 8.49 18.99 14.27
CA ALA A 75 9.13 17.76 13.80
C ALA A 75 9.13 16.64 14.86
N ASP A 76 9.25 16.99 16.14
CA ASP A 76 9.33 16.03 17.25
C ASP A 76 7.95 15.45 17.63
N GLY A 77 6.85 16.13 17.30
CA GLY A 77 5.50 15.57 17.45
C GLY A 77 4.99 14.80 16.23
N ILE A 78 5.85 14.47 15.27
CA ILE A 78 5.51 13.59 14.15
C ILE A 78 6.10 12.20 14.41
N TYR A 79 5.34 11.15 14.11
CA TYR A 79 5.80 9.77 14.20
C TYR A 79 5.22 8.89 13.10
N VAL A 80 5.84 7.74 12.87
CA VAL A 80 5.44 6.75 11.85
C VAL A 80 5.30 5.40 12.54
N LEU A 81 4.12 4.79 12.45
CA LEU A 81 3.85 3.48 13.07
C LEU A 81 4.13 2.31 12.15
N ASP A 82 3.98 2.50 10.83
CA ASP A 82 4.21 1.44 9.84
C ASP A 82 5.25 1.88 8.80
N ARG A 83 6.26 1.02 8.62
CA ARG A 83 7.41 1.17 7.72
C ARG A 83 7.24 0.37 6.42
N GLY A 84 6.00 0.04 6.06
CA GLY A 84 5.64 -0.64 4.81
C GLY A 84 5.66 0.25 3.56
N ASP A 85 4.86 -0.12 2.58
CA ASP A 85 4.93 0.32 1.16
C ASP A 85 4.61 1.80 0.94
N ALA A 86 3.80 2.36 1.83
CA ALA A 86 3.57 3.77 1.97
C ALA A 86 3.79 4.17 3.43
N ALA A 87 4.42 5.33 3.65
CA ALA A 87 4.62 5.84 5.00
C ALA A 87 3.29 6.35 5.55
N ARG A 88 2.89 5.82 6.70
CA ARG A 88 1.70 6.26 7.45
C ARG A 88 2.15 7.19 8.57
N ILE A 89 2.00 8.48 8.33
CA ILE A 89 2.50 9.54 9.20
C ILE A 89 1.38 10.01 10.13
N TYR A 90 1.73 10.12 11.40
CA TYR A 90 0.87 10.62 12.45
C TYR A 90 1.46 11.90 13.05
N ILE A 91 0.57 12.81 13.43
CA ILE A 91 0.90 14.08 14.07
C ILE A 91 0.24 14.06 15.43
N ALA A 92 1.06 14.11 16.49
CA ALA A 92 0.63 14.01 17.87
C ALA A 92 -0.53 14.97 18.17
N ARG A 93 -1.70 14.42 18.48
CA ARG A 93 -2.96 15.16 18.63
C ARG A 93 -3.65 14.81 19.94
N ARG A 94 -3.94 15.84 20.74
CA ARG A 94 -4.70 15.70 21.98
C ARG A 94 -6.08 15.11 21.71
N GLY A 95 -6.47 14.13 22.53
CA GLY A 95 -7.74 13.42 22.40
C GLY A 95 -7.67 12.15 21.54
N ARG A 96 -6.67 12.03 20.65
CA ARG A 96 -6.33 10.77 19.97
C ARG A 96 -5.12 10.10 20.61
N ASP A 97 -4.07 10.87 20.83
CA ASP A 97 -2.75 10.36 21.21
C ASP A 97 -2.47 10.67 22.70
N PRO A 98 -2.21 9.66 23.55
CA PRO A 98 -1.94 9.86 24.97
C PRO A 98 -0.76 10.80 25.21
N GLY A 99 -0.95 11.84 26.03
CA GLY A 99 0.11 12.80 26.37
C GLY A 99 0.48 13.80 25.26
N ALA A 100 -0.20 13.77 24.11
CA ALA A 100 0.10 14.67 23.00
C ALA A 100 -0.18 16.15 23.34
N PRO A 101 0.73 17.07 22.98
CA PRO A 101 0.64 18.45 23.41
C PRO A 101 -0.40 19.25 22.61
N TRP A 102 -0.61 18.92 21.34
CA TRP A 102 -1.29 19.82 20.40
C TRP A 102 -2.81 19.62 20.33
N PRO A 103 -3.59 20.72 20.35
CA PRO A 103 -5.02 20.65 20.02
C PRO A 103 -5.24 20.29 18.55
N PRO A 104 -6.43 19.79 18.16
CA PRO A 104 -6.73 19.37 16.79
C PRO A 104 -6.41 20.41 15.71
N SER A 105 -6.68 21.69 15.95
CA SER A 105 -6.39 22.78 15.00
C SER A 105 -4.90 22.95 14.72
N GLU A 106 -4.06 22.75 15.73
CA GLU A 106 -2.61 22.86 15.61
C GLU A 106 -2.02 21.64 14.91
N ALA A 107 -2.48 20.44 15.24
CA ALA A 107 -2.11 19.21 14.53
C ALA A 107 -2.48 19.31 13.03
N LEU A 108 -3.65 19.85 12.71
CA LEU A 108 -4.07 20.11 11.33
C LEU A 108 -3.15 21.12 10.62
N ARG A 109 -2.74 22.20 11.31
CA ARG A 109 -1.79 23.19 10.76
C ARG A 109 -0.46 22.54 10.41
N VAL A 110 0.07 21.69 11.30
CA VAL A 110 1.30 20.92 11.07
C VAL A 110 1.12 19.94 9.91
N ARG A 111 -0.04 19.27 9.81
CA ARG A 111 -0.38 18.35 8.72
C ARG A 111 -0.29 19.01 7.36
N GLU A 112 -0.98 20.14 7.19
CA GLU A 112 -1.01 20.85 5.91
C GLU A 112 0.36 21.41 5.52
N LYS A 113 1.16 21.81 6.51
CA LYS A 113 2.54 22.24 6.30
C LYS A 113 3.41 21.09 5.81
N LEU A 114 3.37 19.94 6.50
CA LEU A 114 4.12 18.75 6.11
C LEU A 114 3.67 18.20 4.75
N ALA A 115 2.36 18.11 4.49
CA ALA A 115 1.82 17.63 3.23
C ALA A 115 2.32 18.46 2.05
N ARG A 116 2.30 19.80 2.16
CA ARG A 116 2.85 20.70 1.13
C ARG A 116 4.35 20.49 0.93
N ALA A 117 5.11 20.35 2.01
CA ALA A 117 6.56 20.13 1.92
C ALA A 117 6.87 18.78 1.23
N LEU A 118 6.17 17.70 1.58
CA LEU A 118 6.33 16.39 0.97
C LEU A 118 5.92 16.37 -0.50
N ARG A 119 4.82 17.04 -0.87
CA ARG A 119 4.42 17.20 -2.29
C ARG A 119 5.43 18.03 -3.09
N GLY A 120 6.14 18.95 -2.43
CA GLY A 120 7.13 19.83 -3.06
C GLY A 120 8.55 19.29 -3.10
N VAL A 121 8.87 18.23 -2.33
CA VAL A 121 10.24 17.72 -2.23
C VAL A 121 10.70 17.09 -3.54
N ARG A 122 11.84 17.55 -4.02
CA ARG A 122 12.50 17.06 -5.23
C ARG A 122 13.90 16.61 -4.91
N ASP A 123 14.36 15.59 -5.61
CA ASP A 123 15.76 15.20 -5.55
C ASP A 123 16.61 16.30 -6.19
N PRO A 124 17.51 16.96 -5.44
CA PRO A 124 18.31 18.06 -5.98
C PRO A 124 19.23 17.63 -7.13
N ARG A 125 19.51 16.34 -7.29
CA ARG A 125 20.36 15.80 -8.37
C ARG A 125 19.62 15.66 -9.69
N THR A 126 18.32 15.37 -9.64
CA THR A 126 17.53 14.99 -10.82
C THR A 126 16.33 15.89 -11.09
N GLY A 127 15.90 16.68 -10.09
CA GLY A 127 14.68 17.50 -10.13
C GLY A 127 13.37 16.70 -10.03
N VAL A 128 13.45 15.37 -9.96
CA VAL A 128 12.29 14.47 -9.91
C VAL A 128 11.64 14.56 -8.53
N ALA A 129 10.31 14.50 -8.49
CA ALA A 129 9.57 14.42 -7.24
C ALA A 129 9.90 13.13 -6.49
N VAL A 130 10.08 13.23 -5.17
CA VAL A 130 10.47 12.07 -4.34
C VAL A 130 9.26 11.30 -3.83
N CYS A 131 8.12 11.98 -3.72
CA CYS A 131 6.84 11.38 -3.39
C CYS A 131 5.98 11.34 -4.65
N GLU A 132 5.44 10.16 -4.98
CA GLU A 132 4.45 10.00 -6.06
C GLU A 132 3.12 10.62 -5.67
N ALA A 133 2.72 10.38 -4.42
CA ALA A 133 1.49 10.90 -3.87
C ALA A 133 1.61 11.14 -2.37
N VAL A 134 0.83 12.11 -1.90
CA VAL A 134 0.65 12.43 -0.48
C VAL A 134 -0.83 12.67 -0.29
N TRP A 135 -1.48 11.76 0.42
CA TRP A 135 -2.90 11.83 0.72
C TRP A 135 -3.13 12.13 2.19
N THR A 136 -4.20 12.84 2.51
CA THR A 136 -4.71 12.97 3.87
C THR A 136 -5.55 11.76 4.24
N ASN A 137 -5.83 11.61 5.54
CA ASN A 137 -6.69 10.56 6.05
C ASN A 137 -8.03 10.51 5.30
N GLU A 138 -8.67 11.68 5.16
CA GLU A 138 -10.03 11.83 4.64
C GLU A 138 -10.10 11.60 3.12
N GLU A 139 -8.97 11.58 2.42
CA GLU A 139 -8.88 11.27 1.00
C GLU A 139 -8.88 9.75 0.73
N ILE A 140 -8.46 8.93 1.70
CA ILE A 140 -8.29 7.47 1.51
C ILE A 140 -9.24 6.66 2.40
N PHE A 141 -9.43 7.08 3.64
CA PHE A 141 -10.11 6.28 4.65
C PHE A 141 -11.52 6.82 4.93
N SER A 142 -12.45 5.89 5.08
CA SER A 142 -13.84 6.14 5.47
C SER A 142 -14.30 5.10 6.49
N GLY A 143 -15.50 5.28 7.05
CA GLY A 143 -16.10 4.37 8.01
C GLY A 143 -15.69 4.63 9.46
N THR A 144 -16.19 3.77 10.35
CA THR A 144 -16.19 3.93 11.82
C THR A 144 -14.79 4.09 12.44
N TYR A 145 -13.74 3.66 11.74
CA TYR A 145 -12.36 3.71 12.25
C TYR A 145 -11.45 4.69 11.51
N ALA A 146 -11.96 5.48 10.56
CA ALA A 146 -11.15 6.42 9.77
C ALA A 146 -10.34 7.39 10.66
N GLU A 147 -10.95 7.87 11.75
CA GLU A 147 -10.35 8.77 12.73
C GLU A 147 -9.11 8.22 13.47
N LYS A 148 -8.96 6.88 13.49
CA LYS A 148 -7.78 6.18 14.05
C LYS A 148 -6.65 6.03 13.04
N GLY A 149 -6.95 6.27 11.75
CA GLY A 149 -5.97 6.19 10.67
C GLY A 149 -4.90 7.29 10.76
N PRO A 150 -3.87 7.20 9.90
CA PRO A 150 -2.79 8.18 9.86
C PRO A 150 -3.28 9.54 9.39
N ASP A 151 -2.59 10.61 9.76
CA ASP A 151 -2.88 11.97 9.28
C ASP A 151 -2.46 12.15 7.81
N LEU A 152 -1.39 11.47 7.38
CA LEU A 152 -0.96 11.42 5.99
C LEU A 152 -0.53 10.01 5.58
N VAL A 153 -0.81 9.65 4.33
CA VAL A 153 -0.24 8.48 3.64
C VAL A 153 0.65 8.98 2.51
N VAL A 154 1.90 8.55 2.51
CA VAL A 154 2.91 9.00 1.54
C VAL A 154 3.42 7.83 0.72
N LEU A 155 3.18 7.88 -0.58
CA LEU A 155 3.70 6.91 -1.53
C LEU A 155 5.01 7.44 -2.13
N PRO A 156 6.15 6.74 -1.97
CA PRO A 156 7.40 7.12 -2.63
C PRO A 156 7.28 7.05 -4.16
N ALA A 157 7.96 7.96 -4.84
CA ALA A 157 8.17 7.87 -6.28
C ALA A 157 8.95 6.60 -6.67
N TYR A 158 8.86 6.23 -7.95
CA TYR A 158 9.59 5.08 -8.50
C TYR A 158 11.10 5.19 -8.25
N GLY A 159 11.70 4.12 -7.71
CA GLY A 159 13.11 4.10 -7.30
C GLY A 159 13.40 4.68 -5.91
N TYR A 160 12.42 5.27 -5.22
CA TYR A 160 12.58 5.80 -3.86
C TYR A 160 11.96 4.86 -2.82
N PHE A 161 12.48 4.94 -1.60
CA PHE A 161 11.94 4.33 -0.40
C PHE A 161 11.88 5.37 0.73
N LEU A 162 10.89 5.29 1.62
CA LEU A 162 10.82 6.18 2.78
C LEU A 162 11.36 5.45 4.00
N ILE A 163 12.36 6.04 4.65
CA ILE A 163 12.88 5.52 5.93
C ILE A 163 12.66 6.56 7.02
N TRP A 164 12.13 6.14 8.16
CA TRP A 164 11.92 7.04 9.29
C TRP A 164 13.26 7.42 9.95
N GLY A 165 14.02 6.43 10.41
CA GLY A 165 15.23 6.60 11.19
C GLY A 165 14.92 7.01 12.63
N ASP A 166 14.99 6.07 13.58
CA ASP A 166 14.65 6.30 14.99
C ASP A 166 15.76 7.04 15.77
N GLN A 167 16.91 7.29 15.14
CA GLN A 167 18.06 7.96 15.76
C GLN A 167 18.07 9.43 15.40
N GLU A 168 18.55 10.27 16.32
CA GLU A 168 18.80 11.68 16.03
C GLU A 168 19.84 11.76 14.89
N PRO A 169 19.48 12.32 13.73
CA PRO A 169 20.37 12.30 12.59
C PRO A 169 21.50 13.31 12.77
N ASP A 170 22.67 13.03 12.21
CA ASP A 170 23.70 14.06 12.05
C ASP A 170 23.12 15.17 11.15
N PRO A 171 23.14 16.46 11.56
CA PRO A 171 22.61 17.56 10.76
C PRO A 171 23.24 17.70 9.36
N ARG A 172 24.39 17.07 9.12
CA ARG A 172 25.08 17.02 7.83
C ARG A 172 24.58 15.89 6.94
N GLU A 173 23.79 14.96 7.46
CA GLU A 173 23.24 13.86 6.68
C GLU A 173 22.22 14.38 5.67
N PRO A 174 22.35 14.01 4.39
CA PRO A 174 21.35 14.37 3.41
C PRO A 174 20.07 13.56 3.68
N TYR A 175 18.92 14.23 3.58
CA TYR A 175 17.63 13.57 3.67
C TYR A 175 17.30 12.75 2.41
N ILE A 176 18.08 12.90 1.33
CA ILE A 176 18.04 12.01 0.16
C ILE A 176 19.41 11.38 -0.01
N ALA A 177 19.47 10.05 0.05
CA ALA A 177 20.71 9.30 -0.03
C ALA A 177 20.55 8.05 -0.92
N PRO A 178 21.64 7.48 -1.46
CA PRO A 178 21.60 6.11 -2.01
C PRO A 178 20.99 5.14 -1.01
N HIS A 179 20.14 4.23 -1.51
CA HIS A 179 19.49 3.24 -0.68
C HIS A 179 20.55 2.38 0.02
N ALA A 180 20.54 2.34 1.35
CA ALA A 180 21.64 1.76 2.12
C ALA A 180 21.46 0.26 2.43
N ALA A 181 20.26 -0.31 2.23
CA ALA A 181 19.98 -1.70 2.58
C ALA A 181 20.41 -2.67 1.46
N HIS A 182 20.52 -3.96 1.81
CA HIS A 182 20.84 -5.05 0.87
C HIS A 182 19.73 -5.35 -0.14
N LEU A 183 18.60 -4.64 -0.07
CA LEU A 183 17.46 -4.82 -0.95
C LEU A 183 17.64 -3.99 -2.22
N SER A 184 17.44 -4.62 -3.37
CA SER A 184 17.50 -3.94 -4.68
C SER A 184 16.12 -3.54 -5.21
N GLY A 185 15.05 -3.91 -4.48
CA GLY A 185 13.66 -3.59 -4.81
C GLY A 185 12.72 -3.72 -3.62
N TRP A 186 11.49 -3.22 -3.79
CA TRP A 186 10.42 -3.19 -2.80
C TRP A 186 9.05 -3.23 -3.48
N HIS A 187 7.99 -3.40 -2.69
CA HIS A 187 6.62 -3.46 -3.17
C HIS A 187 6.20 -2.18 -3.92
N ARG A 188 5.23 -2.34 -4.82
CA ARG A 188 4.64 -1.27 -5.63
C ARG A 188 3.12 -1.40 -5.65
N MET A 189 2.40 -0.30 -5.92
CA MET A 189 0.93 -0.31 -5.92
C MET A 189 0.33 -1.28 -6.94
N ASN A 190 0.87 -1.35 -8.14
CA ASN A 190 0.26 -2.11 -9.23
C ASN A 190 0.85 -3.53 -9.30
N GLY A 191 0.04 -4.51 -8.93
CA GLY A 191 0.32 -5.93 -9.13
C GLY A 191 -0.09 -6.44 -10.53
N ILE A 192 -0.11 -7.77 -10.66
CA ILE A 192 -0.67 -8.46 -11.82
C ILE A 192 -1.96 -9.19 -11.44
N TYR A 193 -2.83 -9.37 -12.42
CA TYR A 193 -3.97 -10.24 -12.28
C TYR A 193 -4.21 -11.00 -13.58
N ALA A 194 -4.76 -12.20 -13.47
CA ALA A 194 -5.28 -12.99 -14.59
C ALA A 194 -6.42 -13.89 -14.10
N ALA A 195 -7.37 -14.18 -14.97
CA ALA A 195 -8.43 -15.13 -14.67
C ALA A 195 -8.72 -16.02 -15.89
N ARG A 196 -9.18 -17.25 -15.63
CA ARG A 196 -9.68 -18.17 -16.66
C ARG A 196 -10.83 -19.00 -16.12
N GLY A 197 -11.67 -19.49 -17.02
CA GLY A 197 -12.76 -20.41 -16.70
C GLY A 197 -14.11 -19.94 -17.24
N PRO A 198 -15.20 -20.65 -16.92
CA PRO A 198 -16.52 -20.32 -17.42
C PRO A 198 -16.94 -18.89 -17.06
N GLY A 199 -17.40 -18.15 -18.06
CA GLY A 199 -17.90 -16.78 -17.90
C GLY A 199 -16.82 -15.71 -17.77
N ILE A 200 -15.54 -16.04 -17.96
CA ILE A 200 -14.46 -15.05 -18.07
C ILE A 200 -14.24 -14.66 -19.53
N ALA A 201 -14.18 -13.35 -19.81
CA ALA A 201 -13.94 -12.83 -21.15
C ALA A 201 -12.46 -12.98 -21.54
N PRO A 202 -12.14 -13.34 -22.81
CA PRO A 202 -10.74 -13.43 -23.25
C PRO A 202 -10.12 -12.06 -23.53
N GLY A 203 -8.80 -11.98 -23.36
CA GLY A 203 -7.97 -10.82 -23.71
C GLY A 203 -7.71 -9.86 -22.55
N ARG A 204 -6.93 -8.81 -22.81
CA ARG A 204 -6.67 -7.77 -21.81
C ARG A 204 -7.96 -7.00 -21.54
N ARG A 205 -8.31 -6.89 -20.26
CA ARG A 205 -9.44 -6.12 -19.75
C ARG A 205 -8.88 -5.24 -18.64
N ASP A 206 -9.36 -4.02 -18.55
CA ASP A 206 -9.12 -3.16 -17.41
C ASP A 206 -10.49 -2.85 -16.79
N GLY A 207 -10.52 -2.14 -15.67
CA GLY A 207 -11.79 -1.67 -15.12
C GLY A 207 -12.50 -0.69 -16.04
N GLU A 208 -13.79 -0.51 -15.74
CA GLU A 208 -14.64 0.43 -16.46
C GLU A 208 -14.17 1.87 -16.23
N GLU A 209 -14.44 2.74 -17.20
CA GLU A 209 -14.17 4.19 -17.10
C GLU A 209 -12.70 4.57 -16.83
N GLY A 210 -11.76 3.69 -17.23
CA GLY A 210 -10.32 3.93 -17.06
C GLY A 210 -9.80 3.65 -15.66
N ARG A 211 -10.62 3.07 -14.77
CA ARG A 211 -10.19 2.59 -13.45
C ARG A 211 -9.41 1.29 -13.59
N LEU A 212 -8.30 1.12 -12.88
CA LEU A 212 -7.70 -0.20 -12.68
C LEU A 212 -8.53 -0.99 -11.65
N TYR A 213 -8.55 -2.31 -11.76
CA TYR A 213 -9.15 -3.13 -10.71
C TYR A 213 -8.33 -3.06 -9.42
N SER A 214 -9.04 -3.10 -8.29
CA SER A 214 -8.48 -3.15 -6.95
C SER A 214 -8.64 -4.55 -6.36
N LEU A 215 -7.80 -4.90 -5.37
CA LEU A 215 -7.94 -6.16 -4.64
C LEU A 215 -9.31 -6.33 -3.98
N VAL A 216 -9.91 -5.23 -3.52
CA VAL A 216 -11.25 -5.26 -2.90
C VAL A 216 -12.35 -5.62 -3.91
N ASP A 217 -12.11 -5.47 -5.22
CA ASP A 217 -13.04 -5.87 -6.28
C ASP A 217 -13.12 -7.39 -6.45
N VAL A 218 -12.16 -8.15 -5.92
CA VAL A 218 -12.10 -9.61 -6.06
C VAL A 218 -13.28 -10.27 -5.37
N THR A 219 -13.57 -9.90 -4.12
CA THR A 219 -14.68 -10.47 -3.33
C THR A 219 -16.05 -10.36 -4.02
N PRO A 220 -16.54 -9.16 -4.42
CA PRO A 220 -17.83 -9.04 -5.10
C PRO A 220 -17.84 -9.75 -6.46
N THR A 221 -16.68 -9.87 -7.13
CA THR A 221 -16.56 -10.63 -8.37
C THR A 221 -16.72 -12.13 -8.15
N LEU A 222 -16.09 -12.68 -7.11
CA LEU A 222 -16.19 -14.10 -6.79
C LEU A 222 -17.60 -14.47 -6.36
N LEU A 223 -18.25 -13.67 -5.51
CA LEU A 223 -19.65 -13.86 -5.12
C LEU A 223 -20.56 -13.91 -6.35
N TYR A 224 -20.42 -12.93 -7.25
CA TYR A 224 -21.17 -12.90 -8.49
C TYR A 224 -20.94 -14.15 -9.35
N LEU A 225 -19.69 -14.58 -9.53
CA LEU A 225 -19.37 -15.76 -10.34
C LEU A 225 -19.97 -17.04 -9.75
N LEU A 226 -19.95 -17.18 -8.42
CA LEU A 226 -20.59 -18.26 -7.67
C LEU A 226 -22.13 -18.22 -7.71
N GLY A 227 -22.73 -17.13 -8.19
CA GLY A 227 -24.17 -16.95 -8.22
C GLY A 227 -24.76 -16.50 -6.90
N GLU A 228 -23.93 -16.01 -5.99
CA GLU A 228 -24.35 -15.45 -4.71
C GLU A 228 -24.64 -13.95 -4.87
N PRO A 229 -25.63 -13.41 -4.15
CA PRO A 229 -25.88 -11.97 -4.15
C PRO A 229 -24.75 -11.24 -3.42
N ILE A 230 -24.45 -10.02 -3.86
CA ILE A 230 -23.33 -9.21 -3.34
C ILE A 230 -23.84 -8.36 -2.17
N PRO A 231 -23.31 -8.52 -0.95
CA PRO A 231 -23.68 -7.67 0.17
C PRO A 231 -23.41 -6.20 -0.11
N GLU A 232 -24.35 -5.35 0.26
CA GLU A 232 -24.16 -3.90 0.32
C GLU A 232 -23.04 -3.56 1.33
N GLY A 233 -22.32 -2.46 1.08
CA GLY A 233 -21.27 -1.97 1.98
C GLY A 233 -19.88 -2.56 1.74
N LEU A 234 -19.68 -3.47 0.78
CA LEU A 234 -18.33 -3.81 0.32
C LEU A 234 -17.68 -2.61 -0.41
N ASP A 235 -16.40 -2.36 -0.13
CA ASP A 235 -15.65 -1.27 -0.78
C ASP A 235 -15.42 -1.51 -2.29
N GLY A 236 -15.35 -2.78 -2.69
CA GLY A 236 -15.10 -3.18 -4.07
C GLY A 236 -16.36 -3.31 -4.91
N LEU A 237 -16.17 -3.28 -6.22
CA LEU A 237 -17.22 -3.51 -7.21
C LEU A 237 -16.89 -4.75 -8.06
N PRO A 238 -17.90 -5.45 -8.60
CA PRO A 238 -17.64 -6.54 -9.53
C PRO A 238 -16.77 -6.10 -10.71
N MET A 239 -15.77 -6.91 -11.05
CA MET A 239 -14.84 -6.71 -12.16
C MET A 239 -15.52 -7.02 -13.51
N ARG A 240 -16.57 -6.26 -13.84
CA ARG A 240 -17.48 -6.52 -14.99
C ARG A 240 -16.76 -6.69 -16.31
N GLY A 241 -15.79 -5.83 -16.63
CA GLY A 241 -14.98 -5.94 -17.84
C GLY A 241 -14.24 -7.28 -18.02
N MET A 242 -13.97 -8.01 -16.93
CA MET A 242 -13.36 -9.35 -16.97
C MET A 242 -14.41 -10.47 -17.20
N ILE A 243 -15.69 -10.20 -16.99
CA ILE A 243 -16.78 -11.17 -17.14
C ILE A 243 -17.30 -11.11 -18.58
N ASP A 244 -17.64 -12.27 -19.15
CA ASP A 244 -18.28 -12.36 -20.47
C ASP A 244 -19.56 -11.52 -20.52
N PRO A 245 -19.72 -10.60 -21.48
CA PRO A 245 -20.90 -9.73 -21.57
C PRO A 245 -22.22 -10.51 -21.65
N GLY A 246 -22.24 -11.65 -22.33
CA GLY A 246 -23.43 -12.49 -22.42
C GLY A 246 -23.79 -13.14 -21.09
N VAL A 247 -22.83 -13.39 -20.20
CA VAL A 247 -23.09 -13.83 -18.83
C VAL A 247 -23.71 -12.70 -18.01
N LEU A 248 -23.19 -11.48 -18.11
CA LEU A 248 -23.75 -10.31 -17.43
C LEU A 248 -25.19 -10.00 -17.90
N GLU A 249 -25.46 -10.14 -19.21
CA GLU A 249 -26.80 -9.95 -19.78
C GLU A 249 -27.81 -11.00 -19.28
N ARG A 250 -27.39 -12.26 -19.15
CA ARG A 250 -28.26 -13.35 -18.68
C ARG A 250 -28.45 -13.36 -17.17
N ARG A 251 -27.44 -12.96 -16.42
CA ARG A 251 -27.41 -12.93 -14.96
C ARG A 251 -26.82 -11.60 -14.51
N PRO A 252 -27.60 -10.52 -14.41
CA PRO A 252 -27.10 -9.27 -13.85
C PRO A 252 -26.70 -9.47 -12.37
N PRO A 253 -25.67 -8.76 -11.86
CA PRO A 253 -25.31 -8.85 -10.44
C PRO A 253 -26.44 -8.41 -9.52
N GLU A 254 -26.78 -9.25 -8.54
CA GLU A 254 -27.81 -8.98 -7.54
C GLU A 254 -27.17 -8.48 -6.24
N SER A 255 -27.88 -7.62 -5.51
CA SER A 255 -27.44 -7.09 -4.22
C SER A 255 -28.16 -7.78 -3.06
N ALA A 256 -27.47 -7.97 -1.94
CA ALA A 256 -28.01 -8.41 -0.67
C ALA A 256 -27.85 -7.32 0.40
N PRO A 257 -28.65 -7.32 1.47
CA PRO A 257 -28.41 -6.44 2.61
C PRO A 257 -26.97 -6.53 3.12
N ALA A 258 -26.47 -5.43 3.65
CA ALA A 258 -25.15 -5.39 4.27
C ALA A 258 -25.04 -6.47 5.35
N LEU A 259 -23.84 -7.06 5.45
CA LEU A 259 -23.55 -7.99 6.55
C LEU A 259 -23.66 -7.22 7.86
N GLU A 260 -24.39 -7.77 8.83
CA GLU A 260 -24.41 -7.20 10.18
C GLU A 260 -22.99 -7.27 10.74
N GLU A 261 -22.38 -6.11 10.97
CA GLU A 261 -21.12 -6.05 11.71
C GLU A 261 -21.44 -6.32 13.19
N ASP A 262 -21.21 -7.54 13.65
CA ASP A 262 -21.27 -7.88 15.08
C ASP A 262 -20.03 -7.32 15.79
N ILE A 263 -19.93 -5.98 15.86
CA ILE A 263 -18.89 -5.27 16.58
C ILE A 263 -19.23 -5.31 18.06
N ARG A 264 -18.91 -6.44 18.69
CA ARG A 264 -18.96 -6.57 20.14
C ARG A 264 -17.70 -5.96 20.75
N GLU A 265 -17.87 -5.13 21.78
CA GLU A 265 -16.74 -4.71 22.61
C GLU A 265 -16.05 -5.93 23.20
N MET A 266 -14.73 -6.03 23.00
CA MET A 266 -13.93 -7.06 23.61
C MET A 266 -14.00 -6.92 25.13
N THR A 267 -14.26 -8.02 25.82
CA THR A 267 -14.24 -8.06 27.28
C THR A 267 -12.83 -7.72 27.79
N PRO A 268 -12.70 -7.23 29.03
CA PRO A 268 -11.39 -7.01 29.65
C PRO A 268 -10.48 -8.24 29.61
N GLN A 269 -11.06 -9.46 29.68
CA GLN A 269 -10.32 -10.70 29.58
C GLN A 269 -9.80 -10.97 28.16
N GLU A 270 -10.61 -10.73 27.13
CA GLU A 270 -10.17 -10.88 25.74
C GLU A 270 -9.08 -9.86 25.39
N LEU A 271 -9.20 -8.62 25.88
CA LEU A 271 -8.14 -7.61 25.76
C LEU A 271 -6.85 -8.04 26.48
N GLN A 272 -6.96 -8.60 27.67
CA GLN A 272 -5.80 -9.12 28.40
C GLN A 272 -5.16 -10.31 27.66
N ASN A 273 -5.96 -11.19 27.07
CA ASN A 273 -5.47 -12.31 26.27
C ASN A 273 -4.72 -11.81 25.02
N LEU A 274 -5.24 -10.80 24.33
CA LEU A 274 -4.55 -10.15 23.21
C LEU A 274 -3.22 -9.53 23.63
N ARG A 275 -3.17 -8.83 24.76
CA ARG A 275 -1.94 -8.23 25.29
C ARG A 275 -0.87 -9.26 25.65
N ASN A 276 -1.29 -10.48 25.98
CA ASN A 276 -0.40 -11.60 26.29
C ASN A 276 0.06 -12.36 25.04
N LEU A 277 -0.39 -11.98 23.84
CA LEU A 277 0.10 -12.60 22.60
C LEU A 277 1.56 -12.19 22.35
N PRO A 278 2.44 -13.15 22.03
CA PRO A 278 3.89 -12.93 21.97
C PRO A 278 4.35 -12.00 20.84
N TYR A 279 3.44 -11.59 19.95
CA TYR A 279 3.70 -10.71 18.81
C TYR A 279 3.04 -9.32 18.93
N ILE A 280 2.32 -9.05 20.01
CA ILE A 280 1.73 -7.72 20.30
C ILE A 280 2.51 -6.99 21.41
N GLY A 281 3.28 -7.73 22.22
CA GLY A 281 4.18 -7.17 23.24
C GLY A 281 5.64 -7.36 22.88
N GLY A 282 6.24 -6.37 22.22
CA GLY A 282 7.68 -6.25 21.96
C GLY A 282 8.05 -4.80 21.71
#